data_AF-A0A969YSD6-F1
#
_entry.id   AF-A0A969YSD6-F1
#
_cell.length_a   1.000
_cell.length_b   1.000
_cell.length_c   1.000
_cell.angle_alpha   90.00
_cell.angle_beta   90.00
_cell.angle_gamma   90.00
#
_symmetry.space_group_name_H-M   'P 1'
#
loop_
_entity.id
_entity.type
_entity.pdbx_description
1 polymer ?
#
loop_
_entity_poly.entity_id
_entity_poly.type
_entity_poly.pdbx_seq_one_letter_code
_entity_poly.pdbx_strand_id
1 'polypeptide(L)'
;GYARGLLAMGERFIPLTHSTVMLYGNEEGVLEQGELRILLSDREVAESLLSGPFLRPLERMVRKGGLRGILFRLEPRKLTRAVVHGNILLPPEDAGASLLSFAICARGGGFERFGTGNNRCWGQIRWFFKEESLSSMEVHAAFSAPFFHDVVTQCFRGRRSYRSPQVIALLAFEHALLEGNLGEAQRYASEERFENLKALRDSVGEQAFLEMVREGTPKPENGRRQIQGVYVREETACIILVEGREKRSQAMVNENGAWKVD
;
A
#
# COMPACT_ATOMS: atom_id res chain seq x y z
N GLY A 1 -18.06 6.64 -3.60
CA GLY A 1 -18.53 7.14 -4.93
C GLY A 1 -19.22 6.01 -5.68
N TYR A 2 -19.74 6.25 -6.89
CA TYR A 2 -20.40 5.19 -7.67
C TYR A 2 -19.59 4.83 -8.92
N ALA A 3 -19.68 3.57 -9.32
CA ALA A 3 -19.20 3.07 -10.59
C ALA A 3 -20.32 2.30 -11.28
N ARG A 4 -20.26 2.24 -12.60
CA ARG A 4 -21.12 1.39 -13.42
C ARG A 4 -20.25 0.74 -14.48
N GLY A 5 -20.02 -0.56 -14.34
CA GLY A 5 -19.20 -1.29 -15.27
C GLY A 5 -18.91 -2.71 -14.83
N LEU A 6 -17.97 -3.32 -15.54
CA LEU A 6 -17.50 -4.66 -15.27
C LEU A 6 -16.00 -4.77 -15.51
N LEU A 7 -15.37 -5.63 -14.73
CA LEU A 7 -14.08 -6.23 -15.01
C LEU A 7 -14.33 -7.69 -15.42
N ALA A 8 -14.00 -8.04 -16.66
CA ALA A 8 -14.01 -9.40 -17.17
C ALA A 8 -12.60 -9.97 -17.18
N MET A 9 -12.45 -11.21 -16.72
CA MET A 9 -11.19 -11.95 -16.70
C MET A 9 -11.46 -13.41 -17.08
N GLY A 10 -11.22 -13.76 -18.34
CA GLY A 10 -11.69 -15.03 -18.89
C GLY A 10 -13.20 -15.19 -18.69
N GLU A 11 -13.62 -16.22 -17.96
CA GLU A 11 -15.04 -16.49 -17.64
C GLU A 11 -15.53 -15.77 -16.36
N ARG A 12 -14.64 -15.08 -15.64
CA ARG A 12 -14.99 -14.37 -14.40
C ARG A 12 -15.44 -12.95 -14.72
N PHE A 13 -16.59 -12.56 -14.16
CA PHE A 13 -17.14 -11.21 -14.27
C PHE A 13 -17.30 -10.59 -12.89
N ILE A 14 -16.69 -9.42 -12.69
CA ILE A 14 -16.74 -8.67 -11.44
C ILE A 14 -17.50 -7.37 -11.71
N PRO A 15 -18.69 -7.18 -11.12
CA PRO A 15 -19.40 -5.92 -11.25
C PRO A 15 -18.64 -4.82 -10.51
N LEU A 16 -18.46 -3.68 -11.17
CA LEU A 16 -17.82 -2.49 -10.59
C LEU A 16 -18.92 -1.49 -10.28
N THR A 17 -19.29 -1.42 -9.00
CA THR A 17 -20.47 -0.67 -8.50
C THR A 17 -20.06 0.53 -7.65
N HIS A 18 -18.87 0.49 -7.06
CA HIS A 18 -18.36 1.53 -6.17
C HIS A 18 -17.08 2.14 -6.71
N SER A 19 -16.84 3.40 -6.33
CA SER A 19 -15.59 4.09 -6.65
C SER A 19 -15.07 4.93 -5.49
N THR A 20 -13.76 4.89 -5.28
CA THR A 20 -13.05 5.72 -4.30
C THR A 20 -11.85 6.35 -4.98
N VAL A 21 -11.64 7.66 -4.77
CA VAL A 21 -10.55 8.40 -5.40
C VAL A 21 -9.75 9.15 -4.34
N MET A 22 -8.44 8.97 -4.35
CA MET A 22 -7.54 9.58 -3.39
C MET A 22 -6.30 10.16 -4.06
N LEU A 23 -5.94 11.38 -3.69
CA LEU A 23 -4.69 12.02 -4.08
C LEU A 23 -3.64 11.85 -2.98
N TYR A 24 -2.60 11.08 -3.27
CA TYR A 24 -1.42 10.89 -2.43
C TYR A 24 -0.34 11.94 -2.75
N GLY A 25 0.13 12.68 -1.73
CA GLY A 25 1.04 13.84 -1.89
C GLY A 25 2.53 13.53 -1.95
N ASN A 26 2.96 12.35 -1.50
CA ASN A 26 4.37 11.92 -1.42
C ASN A 26 5.27 12.81 -0.55
N GLU A 27 4.75 13.33 0.56
CA GLU A 27 5.47 14.14 1.54
C GLU A 27 6.69 13.41 2.15
N GLU A 28 6.65 12.09 2.15
CA GLU A 28 7.73 11.21 2.60
C GLU A 28 8.89 11.08 1.62
N GLY A 29 8.66 11.38 0.34
CA GLY A 29 9.64 11.19 -0.72
C GLY A 29 9.96 9.72 -1.00
N VAL A 30 8.95 8.84 -0.91
CA VAL A 30 9.02 7.42 -1.25
C VAL A 30 8.85 7.21 -2.76
N LEU A 31 7.93 7.94 -3.37
CA LEU A 31 7.73 7.99 -4.82
C LEU A 31 8.56 9.14 -5.43
N GLU A 32 8.67 9.18 -6.75
CA GLU A 32 9.21 10.37 -7.44
C GLU A 32 8.22 11.54 -7.39
N GLN A 33 6.92 11.23 -7.42
CA GLN A 33 5.82 12.18 -7.40
C GLN A 33 4.63 11.64 -6.61
N GLY A 34 3.69 12.52 -6.28
CA GLY A 34 2.38 12.10 -5.78
C GLY A 34 1.62 11.25 -6.80
N GLU A 35 0.54 10.60 -6.34
CA GLU A 35 -0.22 9.64 -7.14
C GLU A 35 -1.72 9.89 -6.97
N LEU A 36 -2.46 9.91 -8.08
CA LEU A 36 -3.92 9.81 -8.06
C LEU A 36 -4.29 8.33 -8.10
N ARG A 37 -5.03 7.89 -7.08
CA ARG A 37 -5.51 6.52 -6.92
C ARG A 37 -7.00 6.48 -7.19
N ILE A 38 -7.43 5.58 -8.07
CA ILE A 38 -8.84 5.40 -8.44
C ILE A 38 -9.15 3.92 -8.27
N LEU A 39 -9.89 3.61 -7.21
CA LEU A 39 -10.38 2.27 -6.94
C LEU A 39 -11.78 2.13 -7.50
N LEU A 40 -12.00 1.10 -8.33
CA LEU A 40 -13.33 0.63 -8.73
C LEU A 40 -13.54 -0.76 -8.14
N SER A 41 -14.63 -0.97 -7.42
CA SER A 41 -14.83 -2.19 -6.62
C SER A 41 -16.27 -2.71 -6.65
N ASP A 42 -16.42 -3.97 -6.26
CA ASP A 42 -17.71 -4.66 -6.14
C ASP A 42 -18.52 -4.23 -4.89
N ARG A 43 -17.87 -3.54 -3.96
CA ARG A 43 -18.43 -3.05 -2.69
C ARG A 43 -17.80 -1.74 -2.27
N GLU A 44 -18.45 -1.06 -1.34
CA GLU A 44 -17.89 0.11 -0.68
C GLU A 44 -16.67 -0.26 0.18
N VAL A 45 -15.69 0.64 0.21
CA VAL A 45 -14.51 0.53 1.05
C VAL A 45 -14.19 1.87 1.69
N ALA A 46 -13.61 1.84 2.89
CA ALA A 46 -13.11 3.04 3.55
C ALA A 46 -11.95 3.65 2.76
N GLU A 47 -11.92 4.98 2.65
CA GLU A 47 -10.86 5.73 1.97
C GLU A 47 -9.48 5.51 2.61
N SER A 48 -9.43 5.23 3.91
CA SER A 48 -8.20 4.94 4.65
C SER A 48 -7.45 3.72 4.12
N LEU A 49 -8.12 2.77 3.44
CA LEU A 49 -7.43 1.64 2.80
C LEU A 49 -6.56 2.06 1.62
N LEU A 50 -6.83 3.23 1.04
CA LEU A 50 -5.99 3.79 0.02
C LEU A 50 -4.87 4.64 0.60
N SER A 51 -4.84 4.98 1.88
CA SER A 51 -3.90 5.94 2.49
C SER A 51 -2.45 5.46 2.49
N GLY A 52 -1.52 6.42 2.44
CA GLY A 52 -0.10 6.22 2.68
C GLY A 52 0.70 5.72 1.47
N PRO A 53 2.01 5.53 1.62
CA PRO A 53 2.87 5.07 0.54
C PRO A 53 2.62 3.61 0.13
N PHE A 54 2.07 2.80 1.04
CA PHE A 54 1.85 1.36 0.84
C PHE A 54 0.38 1.01 0.99
N LEU A 55 -0.11 0.18 0.08
CA LEU A 55 -1.50 -0.25 0.05
C LEU A 55 -1.69 -1.60 0.78
N ARG A 56 -0.87 -1.89 1.80
CA ARG A 56 -0.91 -3.16 2.53
C ARG A 56 -2.29 -3.48 3.12
N PRO A 57 -3.03 -2.53 3.74
CA PRO A 57 -4.38 -2.81 4.23
C PRO A 57 -5.34 -3.25 3.11
N LEU A 58 -5.26 -2.60 1.95
CA LEU A 58 -6.03 -2.97 0.75
C LEU A 58 -5.63 -4.37 0.26
N GLU A 59 -4.32 -4.63 0.10
CA GLU A 59 -3.80 -5.93 -0.36
C GLU A 59 -4.21 -7.07 0.56
N ARG A 60 -4.14 -6.86 1.88
CA ARG A 60 -4.60 -7.80 2.91
C ARG A 60 -6.08 -8.13 2.75
N MET A 61 -6.92 -7.10 2.56
CA MET A 61 -8.35 -7.29 2.34
C MET A 61 -8.62 -8.10 1.07
N VAL A 62 -7.88 -7.84 -0.01
CA VAL A 62 -7.99 -8.58 -1.27
C VAL A 62 -7.59 -10.04 -1.10
N ARG A 63 -6.44 -10.33 -0.47
CA ARG A 63 -5.96 -11.70 -0.24
C ARG A 63 -6.95 -12.54 0.57
N LYS A 64 -7.65 -11.93 1.52
CA LYS A 64 -8.72 -12.58 2.32
C LYS A 64 -10.05 -12.73 1.56
N GLY A 65 -10.12 -12.39 0.27
CA GLY A 65 -11.36 -12.41 -0.51
C GLY A 65 -12.36 -11.32 -0.12
N GLY A 66 -11.94 -10.35 0.70
CA GLY A 66 -12.78 -9.29 1.22
C GLY A 66 -13.09 -8.19 0.21
N LEU A 67 -12.34 -8.10 -0.89
CA LEU A 67 -12.53 -7.07 -1.91
C LEU A 67 -12.23 -7.62 -3.30
N ARG A 68 -13.07 -7.25 -4.28
CA ARG A 68 -12.82 -7.49 -5.70
C ARG A 68 -12.92 -6.21 -6.50
N GLY A 69 -12.05 -6.04 -7.49
CA GLY A 69 -12.09 -4.86 -8.36
C GLY A 69 -10.77 -4.54 -9.03
N ILE A 70 -10.53 -3.25 -9.23
CA ILE A 70 -9.34 -2.74 -9.91
C ILE A 70 -8.92 -1.41 -9.32
N LEU A 71 -7.63 -1.24 -9.09
CA LEU A 71 -7.02 0.01 -8.67
C LEU A 71 -6.20 0.58 -9.80
N PHE A 72 -6.51 1.81 -10.21
CA PHE A 72 -5.68 2.60 -11.12
C PHE A 72 -4.86 3.62 -10.35
N ARG A 73 -3.63 3.83 -10.84
CA ARG A 73 -2.63 4.71 -10.26
C ARG A 73 -2.04 5.58 -11.38
N LEU A 74 -2.13 6.89 -11.20
CA LEU A 74 -1.82 7.88 -12.24
C LEU A 74 -0.97 9.02 -11.67
N GLU A 75 -0.10 9.60 -12.50
CA GLU A 75 0.58 10.85 -12.16
C GLU A 75 -0.43 12.02 -12.24
N PRO A 76 -0.73 12.74 -11.14
CA PRO A 76 -1.81 13.72 -11.09
C PRO A 76 -1.57 14.95 -11.97
N ARG A 77 -0.31 15.22 -12.35
CA ARG A 77 0.08 16.32 -13.23
C ARG A 77 0.06 15.97 -14.71
N LYS A 78 -0.10 14.69 -15.06
CA LYS A 78 -0.01 14.17 -16.44
C LYS A 78 -1.16 13.24 -16.78
N LEU A 79 -2.37 13.59 -16.35
CA LEU A 79 -3.59 12.77 -16.44
C LEU A 79 -3.93 12.24 -17.84
N THR A 80 -3.43 12.86 -18.92
CA THR A 80 -3.70 12.46 -20.31
C THR A 80 -2.49 11.89 -21.05
N ARG A 81 -1.31 11.88 -20.42
CA ARG A 81 -0.01 11.58 -21.06
C ARG A 81 0.82 10.54 -20.32
N ALA A 82 0.63 10.39 -19.02
CA ALA A 82 1.38 9.41 -18.23
C ALA A 82 0.82 8.00 -18.42
N VAL A 83 1.70 7.03 -18.18
CA VAL A 83 1.33 5.61 -18.04
C VAL A 83 0.37 5.48 -16.85
N VAL A 84 -0.69 4.70 -17.04
CA VAL A 84 -1.58 4.32 -15.96
C VAL A 84 -1.17 2.95 -15.46
N HIS A 85 -0.83 2.86 -14.18
CA HIS A 85 -0.56 1.58 -13.54
C HIS A 85 -1.86 1.01 -12.96
N GLY A 86 -2.05 -0.29 -13.12
CA GLY A 86 -3.24 -0.97 -12.66
C GLY A 86 -2.91 -2.19 -11.81
N ASN A 87 -3.74 -2.45 -10.80
CA ASN A 87 -3.73 -3.67 -10.01
C ASN A 87 -5.10 -4.32 -10.07
N ILE A 88 -5.13 -5.59 -10.45
CA ILE A 88 -6.33 -6.42 -10.30
C ILE A 88 -6.44 -6.82 -8.84
N LEU A 89 -7.58 -6.51 -8.25
CA LEU A 89 -7.88 -6.83 -6.87
C LEU A 89 -8.69 -8.11 -6.86
N LEU A 90 -7.99 -9.24 -6.92
CA LEU A 90 -8.54 -10.57 -6.71
C LEU A 90 -7.57 -11.36 -5.84
N PRO A 91 -8.05 -12.27 -4.98
CA PRO A 91 -7.16 -13.21 -4.31
C PRO A 91 -6.28 -13.93 -5.34
N PRO A 92 -4.95 -13.91 -5.19
CA PRO A 92 -4.08 -14.73 -6.01
C PRO A 92 -4.34 -16.21 -5.71
N GLU A 93 -4.09 -17.08 -6.69
CA GLU A 93 -4.25 -18.53 -6.51
C GLU A 93 -3.23 -19.06 -5.49
N ASP A 94 -2.00 -18.55 -5.55
CA ASP A 94 -0.96 -18.82 -4.57
C ASP A 94 -0.92 -17.74 -3.49
N ALA A 95 -0.96 -18.14 -2.22
CA ALA A 95 -0.97 -17.21 -1.08
C ALA A 95 0.26 -16.27 -1.05
N GLY A 96 1.40 -16.73 -1.57
CA GLY A 96 2.65 -15.96 -1.67
C GLY A 96 2.79 -15.09 -2.92
N ALA A 97 1.89 -15.23 -3.92
CA ALA A 97 2.01 -14.48 -5.16
C ALA A 97 1.57 -13.01 -4.99
N SER A 98 2.16 -12.12 -5.78
CA SER A 98 1.76 -10.71 -5.86
C SER A 98 0.40 -10.55 -6.56
N LEU A 99 -0.30 -9.45 -6.26
CA LEU A 99 -1.48 -9.07 -7.05
C LEU A 99 -1.09 -8.80 -8.50
N LEU A 100 -1.91 -9.27 -9.43
CA LEU A 100 -1.67 -9.07 -10.85
C LEU A 100 -1.63 -7.57 -11.17
N SER A 101 -0.53 -7.13 -11.75
CA SER A 101 -0.24 -5.73 -12.07
C SER A 101 -0.11 -5.55 -13.58
N PHE A 102 -0.54 -4.41 -14.10
CA PHE A 102 -0.42 -4.07 -15.51
C PHE A 102 -0.16 -2.57 -15.71
N ALA A 103 0.21 -2.19 -16.93
CA ALA A 103 0.42 -0.81 -17.32
C ALA A 103 -0.32 -0.50 -18.63
N ILE A 104 -0.98 0.65 -18.70
CA ILE A 104 -1.66 1.14 -19.90
C ILE A 104 -0.85 2.28 -20.50
N CYS A 105 -0.22 2.01 -21.64
CA CYS A 105 0.59 2.98 -22.41
C CYS A 105 -0.18 3.60 -23.59
N ALA A 106 -1.51 3.66 -23.52
CA ALA A 106 -2.35 4.25 -24.55
C ALA A 106 -2.54 5.76 -24.33
N ARG A 107 -2.91 6.49 -25.40
CA ARG A 107 -3.30 7.91 -25.29
C ARG A 107 -4.43 8.04 -24.25
N GLY A 108 -4.29 8.97 -23.31
CA GLY A 108 -5.27 9.14 -22.23
C GLY A 108 -5.31 8.01 -21.21
N GLY A 109 -4.34 7.08 -21.21
CA GLY A 109 -4.26 6.02 -20.20
C GLY A 109 -5.39 4.98 -20.25
N GLY A 110 -6.07 4.85 -21.39
CA GLY A 110 -7.26 4.00 -21.54
C GLY A 110 -8.57 4.68 -21.14
N PHE A 111 -8.53 5.92 -20.66
CA PHE A 111 -9.73 6.71 -20.40
C PHE A 111 -10.23 7.38 -21.67
N GLU A 112 -11.47 7.08 -22.04
CA GLU A 112 -12.19 7.76 -23.12
C GLU A 112 -12.61 9.17 -22.68
N ARG A 113 -12.94 9.31 -21.39
CA ARG A 113 -13.24 10.57 -20.73
C ARG A 113 -12.61 10.57 -19.35
N PHE A 114 -12.03 11.70 -18.96
CA PHE A 114 -11.45 11.86 -17.64
C PHE A 114 -11.52 13.33 -17.23
N GLY A 115 -11.87 13.59 -15.97
CA GLY A 115 -11.90 14.95 -15.44
C GLY A 115 -11.88 15.01 -13.93
N THR A 116 -11.46 16.17 -13.43
CA THR A 116 -11.49 16.54 -12.01
C THR A 116 -12.11 17.94 -11.88
N GLY A 117 -12.84 18.18 -10.79
CA GLY A 117 -13.55 19.44 -10.55
C GLY A 117 -14.66 19.28 -9.52
N ASN A 118 -15.06 20.39 -8.87
CA ASN A 118 -16.13 20.40 -7.84
C ASN A 118 -15.94 19.32 -6.76
N ASN A 119 -14.71 19.14 -6.28
CA ASN A 119 -14.32 18.11 -5.30
C ASN A 119 -14.66 16.66 -5.74
N ARG A 120 -14.66 16.41 -7.05
CA ARG A 120 -14.92 15.09 -7.65
C ARG A 120 -13.92 14.76 -8.74
N CYS A 121 -13.77 13.46 -8.95
CA CYS A 121 -13.12 12.88 -10.11
C CYS A 121 -14.11 11.96 -10.81
N TRP A 122 -14.13 12.01 -12.14
CA TRP A 122 -14.96 11.16 -12.96
C TRP A 122 -14.18 10.68 -14.17
N GLY A 123 -14.60 9.54 -14.70
CA GLY A 123 -14.03 9.01 -15.91
C GLY A 123 -14.83 7.88 -16.50
N GLN A 124 -14.50 7.56 -17.74
CA GLN A 124 -14.98 6.43 -18.48
C GLN A 124 -13.76 5.72 -19.05
N ILE A 125 -13.59 4.45 -18.68
CA ILE A 125 -12.48 3.61 -19.10
C ILE A 125 -13.01 2.47 -19.96
N ARG A 126 -12.29 2.22 -21.05
CA ARG A 126 -12.43 1.03 -21.87
C ARG A 126 -11.05 0.51 -22.21
N TRP A 127 -10.71 -0.62 -21.64
CA TRP A 127 -9.40 -1.22 -21.81
C TRP A 127 -9.52 -2.73 -21.98
N PHE A 128 -8.75 -3.26 -22.92
CA PHE A 128 -8.69 -4.68 -23.22
C PHE A 128 -7.22 -5.11 -23.26
N PHE A 129 -6.94 -6.24 -22.64
CA PHE A 129 -5.63 -6.87 -22.61
C PHE A 129 -5.77 -8.34 -22.94
N LYS A 130 -4.90 -8.80 -23.83
CA LYS A 130 -4.79 -10.21 -24.20
C LYS A 130 -3.33 -10.51 -24.43
N GLU A 131 -2.81 -11.46 -23.66
CA GLU A 131 -1.49 -12.03 -23.81
C GLU A 131 -1.65 -13.55 -23.87
N GLU A 132 -0.81 -14.25 -24.65
CA GLU A 132 -1.01 -15.69 -24.92
C GLU A 132 -0.95 -16.56 -23.66
N SER A 133 -0.20 -16.13 -22.64
CA SER A 133 0.02 -16.84 -21.39
C SER A 133 -0.98 -16.46 -20.28
N LEU A 134 -1.84 -15.45 -20.49
CA LEU A 134 -2.74 -14.93 -19.46
C LEU A 134 -4.19 -14.93 -19.94
N SER A 135 -5.12 -15.08 -19.00
CA SER A 135 -6.54 -14.87 -19.29
C SER A 135 -6.75 -13.45 -19.81
N SER A 136 -7.50 -13.30 -20.90
CA SER A 136 -7.84 -11.97 -21.41
C SER A 136 -8.58 -11.17 -20.35
N MET A 137 -8.25 -9.89 -20.26
CA MET A 137 -8.85 -8.96 -19.31
C MET A 137 -9.52 -7.83 -20.07
N GLU A 138 -10.74 -7.50 -19.67
CA GLU A 138 -11.46 -6.34 -20.20
C GLU A 138 -12.03 -5.53 -19.04
N VAL A 139 -11.84 -4.21 -19.08
CA VAL A 139 -12.49 -3.27 -18.18
C VAL A 139 -13.32 -2.33 -19.02
N HIS A 140 -14.60 -2.26 -18.69
CA HIS A 140 -15.49 -1.25 -19.23
C HIS A 140 -16.31 -0.66 -18.08
N ALA A 141 -15.98 0.57 -17.70
CA ALA A 141 -16.62 1.23 -16.57
C ALA A 141 -16.66 2.75 -16.69
N ALA A 142 -17.72 3.34 -16.14
CA ALA A 142 -17.79 4.76 -15.84
C ALA A 142 -17.88 4.96 -14.33
N PHE A 143 -17.27 6.02 -13.82
CA PHE A 143 -17.28 6.32 -12.38
C PHE A 143 -17.39 7.82 -12.10
N SER A 144 -17.88 8.11 -10.89
CA SER A 144 -17.83 9.45 -10.30
C SER A 144 -17.69 9.33 -8.79
N ALA A 145 -16.62 9.88 -8.24
CA ALA A 145 -16.32 9.81 -6.81
C ALA A 145 -15.95 11.19 -6.25
N PRO A 146 -16.22 11.44 -4.96
CA PRO A 146 -15.55 12.50 -4.22
C PRO A 146 -14.03 12.35 -4.30
N PHE A 147 -13.34 13.49 -4.24
CA PHE A 147 -11.89 13.57 -4.29
C PHE A 147 -11.34 13.70 -2.87
N PHE A 148 -10.65 12.67 -2.38
CA PHE A 148 -10.02 12.71 -1.05
C PHE A 148 -8.54 13.08 -1.17
N HIS A 149 -8.01 13.75 -0.15
CA HIS A 149 -6.59 14.06 -0.03
C HIS A 149 -5.99 13.22 1.08
N ASP A 150 -4.87 12.57 0.77
CA ASP A 150 -4.15 11.77 1.75
C ASP A 150 -3.20 12.62 2.61
N VAL A 151 -3.78 13.33 3.57
CA VAL A 151 -3.09 14.39 4.31
C VAL A 151 -2.24 13.80 5.44
N VAL A 152 -0.95 14.13 5.44
CA VAL A 152 -0.09 13.93 6.62
C VAL A 152 -0.57 14.82 7.75
N THR A 153 -1.08 14.21 8.83
CA THR A 153 -1.59 14.92 10.00
C THR A 153 -0.48 15.30 10.97
N GLN A 154 0.61 14.53 11.03
CA GLN A 154 1.79 14.86 11.83
C GLN A 154 3.09 14.48 11.10
N CYS A 155 4.12 15.30 11.26
CA CYS A 155 5.44 15.05 10.69
C CYS A 155 6.53 15.33 11.74
N PHE A 156 7.38 14.33 11.99
CA PHE A 156 8.53 14.45 12.88
C PHE A 156 9.82 14.27 12.09
N ARG A 157 10.72 15.25 12.13
CA ARG A 157 12.01 15.22 11.42
C ARG A 157 13.18 15.49 12.36
N GLY A 158 14.36 15.02 11.98
CA GLY A 158 15.60 15.21 12.76
C GLY A 158 15.45 14.70 14.20
N ARG A 159 15.99 15.42 15.18
CA ARG A 159 15.96 14.96 16.59
C ARG A 159 14.56 14.71 17.15
N ARG A 160 13.50 15.30 16.57
CA ARG A 160 12.11 15.09 17.01
C ARG A 160 11.57 13.73 16.61
N SER A 161 12.03 13.13 15.51
CA SER A 161 11.60 11.79 15.11
C SER A 161 12.00 10.74 16.16
N TYR A 162 13.17 10.89 16.77
CA TYR A 162 13.70 9.95 17.76
C TYR A 162 12.86 9.82 19.03
N ARG A 163 11.99 10.81 19.31
CA ARG A 163 11.09 10.81 20.47
C ARG A 163 9.64 10.52 20.09
N SER A 164 9.38 10.21 18.82
CA SER A 164 8.04 9.87 18.37
C SER A 164 7.65 8.48 18.88
N PRO A 165 6.37 8.26 19.26
CA PRO A 165 5.89 6.94 19.68
C PRO A 165 6.17 5.84 18.65
N GLN A 166 6.09 6.17 17.36
CA GLN A 166 6.33 5.25 16.25
C GLN A 166 7.78 4.74 16.24
N VAL A 167 8.75 5.65 16.39
CA VAL A 167 10.17 5.27 16.43
C VAL A 167 10.50 4.48 17.69
N ILE A 168 9.90 4.82 18.83
CA ILE A 168 10.09 4.08 20.07
C ILE A 168 9.63 2.63 19.88
N ALA A 169 8.45 2.42 19.28
CA ALA A 169 7.93 1.09 18.98
C ALA A 169 8.83 0.31 17.99
N LEU A 170 9.28 0.97 16.91
CA LEU A 170 10.18 0.33 15.94
C LEU A 170 11.49 -0.14 16.60
N LEU A 171 12.16 0.73 17.36
CA LEU A 171 13.42 0.37 17.99
C LEU A 171 13.26 -0.73 19.05
N ALA A 172 12.14 -0.73 19.79
CA ALA A 172 11.84 -1.79 20.75
C ALA A 172 11.56 -3.13 20.05
N PHE A 173 10.84 -3.10 18.93
CA PHE A 173 10.62 -4.28 18.08
C PHE A 173 11.94 -4.86 17.55
N GLU A 174 12.79 -4.03 16.93
CA GLU A 174 14.09 -4.44 16.37
C GLU A 174 15.01 -5.02 17.46
N HIS A 175 15.05 -4.39 18.64
CA HIS A 175 15.81 -4.89 19.77
C HIS A 175 15.33 -6.27 20.22
N ALA A 176 14.01 -6.45 20.39
CA ALA A 176 13.42 -7.73 20.79
C ALA A 176 13.72 -8.84 19.76
N LEU A 177 13.70 -8.52 18.46
CA LEU A 177 14.08 -9.46 17.41
C LEU A 177 15.55 -9.87 17.50
N LEU A 178 16.47 -8.90 17.66
CA LEU A 178 17.91 -9.17 17.79
C LEU A 178 18.26 -10.04 19.00
N GLU A 179 17.49 -9.93 20.08
CA GLU A 179 17.60 -10.77 21.28
C GLU A 179 16.92 -12.14 21.15
N GLY A 180 16.21 -12.40 20.04
CA GLY A 180 15.39 -13.62 19.86
C GLY A 180 14.14 -13.65 20.74
N ASN A 181 13.74 -12.52 21.32
CA ASN A 181 12.58 -12.41 22.21
C ASN A 181 11.30 -12.11 21.41
N LEU A 182 10.75 -13.14 20.75
CA LEU A 182 9.51 -12.99 19.97
C LEU A 182 8.29 -12.58 20.81
N GLY A 183 8.24 -12.97 22.09
CA GLY A 183 7.14 -12.57 22.98
C GLY A 183 7.11 -11.06 23.21
N GLU A 184 8.28 -10.43 23.33
CA GLU A 184 8.38 -8.96 23.40
C GLU A 184 8.14 -8.32 22.03
N ALA A 185 8.69 -8.90 20.95
CA ALA A 185 8.49 -8.39 19.59
C ALA A 185 6.99 -8.34 19.21
N GLN A 186 6.18 -9.29 19.68
CA GLN A 186 4.72 -9.31 19.47
C GLN A 186 4.03 -8.03 19.94
N ARG A 187 4.51 -7.41 21.03
CA ARG A 187 3.89 -6.20 21.61
C ARG A 187 3.97 -5.01 20.66
N TYR A 188 5.00 -5.00 19.81
CA TYR A 188 5.31 -3.91 18.88
C TYR A 188 5.05 -4.28 17.42
N ALA A 189 4.47 -5.45 17.14
CA ALA A 189 4.08 -5.88 15.80
C ALA A 189 2.56 -5.91 15.67
N SER A 190 2.06 -5.54 14.48
CA SER A 190 0.66 -5.84 14.12
C SER A 190 0.43 -7.35 14.18
N GLU A 191 -0.82 -7.76 14.37
CA GLU A 191 -1.16 -9.18 14.44
C GLU A 191 -0.64 -9.94 13.22
N GLU A 192 -0.89 -9.40 12.02
CA GLU A 192 -0.42 -10.02 10.77
C GLU A 192 1.12 -10.02 10.67
N ARG A 193 1.78 -8.91 11.01
CA ARG A 193 3.25 -8.85 10.97
C ARG A 193 3.86 -9.93 11.88
N PHE A 194 3.28 -10.15 13.05
CA PHE A 194 3.76 -11.15 13.98
C PHE A 194 3.49 -12.58 13.49
N GLU A 195 2.32 -12.86 12.92
CA GLU A 195 2.04 -14.16 12.32
C GLU A 195 2.97 -14.48 11.14
N ASN A 196 3.29 -13.48 10.31
CA ASN A 196 4.28 -13.63 9.24
C ASN A 196 5.68 -13.94 9.77
N LEU A 197 6.07 -13.33 10.90
CA LEU A 197 7.35 -13.64 11.55
C LEU A 197 7.39 -15.07 12.09
N LYS A 198 6.29 -15.54 12.72
CA LYS A 198 6.19 -16.93 13.18
C LYS A 198 6.27 -17.90 12.02
N ALA A 199 5.48 -17.69 10.97
CA ALA A 199 5.49 -18.55 9.80
C ALA A 199 6.88 -18.62 9.14
N LEU A 200 7.58 -17.48 9.07
CA LEU A 200 8.96 -17.45 8.58
C LEU A 200 9.86 -18.30 9.48
N ARG A 201 9.86 -18.06 10.80
CA ARG A 201 10.64 -18.84 11.77
C ARG A 201 10.36 -20.34 11.67
N ASP A 202 9.09 -20.73 11.59
CA ASP A 202 8.67 -22.13 11.51
C ASP A 202 9.15 -22.78 10.20
N SER A 203 9.20 -22.02 9.10
CA SER A 203 9.65 -22.53 7.81
C SER A 203 11.17 -22.68 7.67
N VAL A 204 11.96 -21.74 8.22
CA VAL A 204 13.43 -21.73 8.06
C VAL A 204 14.16 -22.33 9.28
N GLY A 205 13.46 -22.49 10.40
CA GLY A 205 14.03 -22.90 11.68
C GLY A 205 14.65 -21.75 12.47
N GLU A 206 14.75 -21.93 13.79
CA GLU A 206 15.21 -20.90 14.75
C GLU A 206 16.53 -20.23 14.35
N GLN A 207 17.54 -21.05 14.07
CA GLN A 207 18.90 -20.56 13.88
C GLN A 207 19.02 -19.70 12.62
N ALA A 208 18.46 -20.18 11.50
CA ALA A 208 18.44 -19.43 10.25
C ALA A 208 17.60 -18.16 10.38
N PHE A 209 16.47 -18.22 11.11
CA PHE A 209 15.66 -17.03 11.39
C PHE A 209 16.46 -15.96 12.15
N LEU A 210 17.18 -16.33 13.21
CA LEU A 210 18.00 -15.39 13.98
C LEU A 210 19.17 -14.82 13.15
N GLU A 211 19.75 -15.61 12.26
CA GLU A 211 20.78 -15.14 11.32
C GLU A 211 20.19 -14.11 10.35
N MET A 212 19.04 -14.41 9.73
CA MET A 212 18.31 -13.47 8.86
C MET A 212 17.95 -12.17 9.60
N VAL A 213 17.53 -12.25 10.86
CA VAL A 213 17.23 -11.08 11.68
C VAL A 213 18.48 -10.24 11.91
N ARG A 214 19.63 -10.85 12.24
CA ARG A 214 20.90 -10.13 12.46
C ARG A 214 21.43 -9.46 11.20
N GLU A 215 21.20 -10.07 10.04
CA GLU A 215 21.60 -9.50 8.74
C GLU A 215 20.66 -8.39 8.28
N GLY A 216 19.34 -8.56 8.48
CA GLY A 216 18.32 -7.64 8.00
C GLY A 216 18.00 -6.47 8.95
N THR A 217 18.34 -6.58 10.23
CA THR A 217 18.00 -5.57 11.25
C THR A 217 19.22 -4.71 11.57
N PRO A 218 19.10 -3.37 11.47
CA PRO A 218 20.19 -2.48 11.86
C PRO A 218 20.60 -2.69 13.32
N LYS A 219 21.90 -2.61 13.60
CA LYS A 219 22.37 -2.58 14.99
C LYS A 219 21.76 -1.36 15.73
N PRO A 220 21.43 -1.47 17.02
CA PRO A 220 20.76 -0.40 17.78
C PRO A 220 21.48 0.97 17.72
N GLU A 221 22.81 0.93 17.68
CA GLU A 221 23.68 2.11 17.56
C GLU A 221 23.55 2.87 16.23
N ASN A 222 23.10 2.18 15.17
CA ASN A 222 22.90 2.73 13.84
C ASN A 222 21.42 3.04 13.53
N GLY A 223 20.47 2.28 14.09
CA GLY A 223 19.04 2.43 13.79
C GLY A 223 18.52 3.87 13.98
N ARG A 224 18.94 4.55 15.05
CA ARG A 224 18.58 5.97 15.25
C ARG A 224 19.16 6.90 14.20
N ARG A 225 20.38 6.66 13.72
CA ARG A 225 21.04 7.52 12.73
C ARG A 225 20.42 7.40 11.34
N GLN A 226 19.76 6.28 11.06
CA GLN A 226 19.09 6.03 9.79
C GLN A 226 17.73 6.75 9.70
N ILE A 227 17.09 7.13 10.81
CA ILE A 227 15.75 7.73 10.77
C ILE A 227 15.80 9.16 10.25
N GLN A 228 15.26 9.35 9.04
CA GLN A 228 15.12 10.66 8.40
C GLN A 228 13.86 11.40 8.86
N GLY A 229 12.75 10.69 9.01
CA GLY A 229 11.49 11.29 9.43
C GLY A 229 10.36 10.29 9.64
N VAL A 230 9.30 10.75 10.28
CA VAL A 230 8.07 10.02 10.58
C VAL A 230 6.90 10.84 10.08
N TYR A 231 6.00 10.20 9.33
CA TYR A 231 4.85 10.83 8.71
C TYR A 231 3.60 10.06 9.11
N VAL A 232 2.69 10.72 9.82
CA VAL A 232 1.49 10.12 10.41
C VAL A 232 0.27 10.54 9.60
N ARG A 233 -0.61 9.58 9.35
CA ARG A 233 -1.93 9.74 8.74
C ARG A 233 -2.92 8.98 9.60
N GLU A 234 -3.54 9.72 10.52
CA GLU A 234 -4.48 9.17 11.50
C GLU A 234 -3.88 7.94 12.23
N GLU A 235 -4.41 6.75 11.96
CA GLU A 235 -4.02 5.48 12.58
C GLU A 235 -2.88 4.76 11.87
N THR A 236 -2.26 5.38 10.86
CA THR A 236 -1.11 4.82 10.14
C THR A 236 0.06 5.79 10.16
N ALA A 237 1.27 5.25 10.03
CA ALA A 237 2.44 6.08 9.84
C ALA A 237 3.50 5.39 8.97
N CYS A 238 4.38 6.19 8.39
CA CYS A 238 5.55 5.74 7.67
C CYS A 238 6.79 6.35 8.31
N ILE A 239 7.78 5.50 8.63
CA ILE A 239 9.11 5.91 9.08
C ILE A 239 10.05 5.78 7.88
N ILE A 240 10.70 6.88 7.50
CA ILE A 240 11.71 6.87 6.44
C ILE A 240 13.09 6.67 7.05
N LEU A 241 13.75 5.61 6.60
CA LEU A 241 15.07 5.16 7.01
C LEU A 241 16.05 5.37 5.83
N VAL A 242 17.27 5.82 6.11
CA VAL A 242 18.30 6.09 5.12
C VAL A 242 19.58 5.35 5.50
N GLU A 243 20.07 4.51 4.60
CA GLU A 243 21.33 3.80 4.74
C GLU A 243 22.21 4.09 3.52
N GLY A 244 23.22 4.95 3.70
CA GLY A 244 24.03 5.45 2.59
C GLY A 244 23.19 6.23 1.57
N ARG A 245 23.02 5.69 0.37
CA ARG A 245 22.17 6.25 -0.70
C ARG A 245 20.79 5.60 -0.77
N GLU A 246 20.58 4.50 -0.04
CA GLU A 246 19.31 3.78 -0.06
C GLU A 246 18.33 4.41 0.91
N LYS A 247 17.08 4.51 0.46
CA LYS A 247 15.94 4.84 1.30
C LYS A 247 15.10 3.60 1.48
N ARG A 248 14.76 3.32 2.73
CA ARG A 248 13.79 2.31 3.11
C ARG A 248 12.68 2.98 3.90
N SER A 249 11.55 2.31 3.98
CA SER A 249 10.37 2.79 4.65
C SER A 249 9.81 1.68 5.50
N GLN A 250 9.48 2.01 6.75
CA GLN A 250 8.80 1.10 7.65
C GLN A 250 7.37 1.56 7.85
N ALA A 251 6.42 0.69 7.50
CA ALA A 251 5.01 0.90 7.76
C ALA A 251 4.72 0.69 9.24
N MET A 252 3.86 1.54 9.78
CA MET A 252 3.39 1.48 11.16
C MET A 252 1.87 1.62 11.18
N VAL A 253 1.24 0.96 12.15
CA VAL A 253 -0.19 1.05 12.41
C VAL A 253 -0.42 1.32 13.90
N ASN A 254 -1.45 2.08 14.23
CA ASN A 254 -1.93 2.26 15.58
C ASN A 254 -3.09 1.27 15.80
N GLU A 255 -2.85 0.27 16.63
CA GLU A 255 -3.87 -0.68 17.06
C GLU A 255 -4.21 -0.40 18.52
N ASN A 256 -5.45 0.05 18.77
CA ASN A 256 -5.97 0.29 20.12
C ASN A 256 -5.12 1.27 20.95
N GLY A 257 -4.57 2.31 20.31
CA GLY A 257 -3.75 3.34 20.96
C GLY A 257 -2.26 3.00 21.06
N ALA A 258 -1.83 1.84 20.54
CA ALA A 258 -0.43 1.43 20.53
C ALA A 258 0.12 1.37 19.09
N TRP A 259 1.25 2.06 18.86
CA TRP A 259 1.96 2.00 17.59
C TRP A 259 2.72 0.69 17.44
N LYS A 260 2.58 0.09 16.26
CA LYS A 260 3.13 -1.21 15.92
C LYS A 260 3.71 -1.20 14.52
N VAL A 261 4.73 -2.03 14.32
CA VAL A 261 5.37 -2.33 13.04
C VAL A 261 4.43 -3.20 12.22
N ASP A 262 4.15 -2.79 10.98
CA ASP A 262 3.28 -3.50 10.02
C ASP A 262 4.04 -4.06 8.80
#